data_AF-A0A6A4KLK2-F1
#
_entry.id   AF-A0A6A4KLK2-F1
#
_cell.length_a   1.000
_cell.length_b   1.000
_cell.length_c   1.000
_cell.angle_alpha   90.00
_cell.angle_beta   90.00
_cell.angle_gamma   90.00
#
_symmetry.space_group_name_H-M   'P 1'
#
loop_
_entity.id
_entity.type
_entity.pdbx_description
1 polymer ?
#
loop_
_entity_poly.entity_id
_entity_poly.type
_entity_poly.pdbx_seq_one_letter_code
_entity_poly.pdbx_strand_id
1 'polypeptide(L)' 'MANYDLTPRIAPNLDRHLVFPILEFLQERQLYADEDILKAKIELLNNTNMVDYAMDIHKSLYHTEEVPQGVF' A
#
# COMPACT_ATOMS: atom_id res chain seq x y z
N MET A 1 -9.87 0.14 -16.65
CA MET A 1 -9.50 1.18 -15.66
C MET A 1 -10.76 1.60 -14.92
N ALA A 2 -10.67 1.83 -13.62
CA ALA A 2 -11.80 2.23 -12.79
C ALA A 2 -12.24 3.66 -13.15
N ASN A 3 -13.17 3.80 -14.10
CA ASN A 3 -13.57 5.08 -14.70
C ASN A 3 -14.19 6.08 -13.69
N TYR A 4 -14.64 5.59 -12.53
CA TYR A 4 -15.26 6.38 -11.48
C TYR A 4 -14.43 6.38 -10.18
N ASP A 5 -13.19 5.91 -10.22
CA ASP A 5 -12.33 5.95 -9.04
C ASP A 5 -11.87 7.38 -8.75
N LEU A 6 -12.24 7.87 -7.57
CA LEU A 6 -11.86 9.19 -7.07
C LEU A 6 -10.67 9.13 -6.12
N THR A 7 -10.15 7.95 -5.81
CA THR A 7 -9.02 7.76 -4.89
C THR A 7 -7.82 8.65 -5.24
N PRO A 8 -7.38 8.78 -6.52
CA PRO A 8 -6.26 9.64 -6.87
C PRO A 8 -6.51 11.14 -6.60
N ARG A 9 -7.77 11.57 -6.55
CA ARG A 9 -8.14 12.97 -6.27
C ARG A 9 -8.24 13.24 -4.77
N ILE A 10 -8.70 12.26 -4.00
CA ILE A 10 -8.95 12.42 -2.56
C ILE A 10 -7.69 12.13 -1.75
N ALA A 11 -6.92 11.09 -2.11
CA ALA A 11 -5.77 10.62 -1.35
C ALA A 11 -4.72 11.71 -1.02
N PRO A 12 -4.37 12.65 -1.94
CA PRO A 12 -3.41 13.72 -1.62
C PRO A 12 -3.88 14.70 -0.53
N ASN A 13 -5.18 14.72 -0.23
CA ASN A 13 -5.79 15.60 0.76
C ASN A 13 -6.09 14.89 2.09
N LEU A 14 -5.65 13.64 2.25
CA LEU A 14 -5.84 12.82 3.44
C LEU A 14 -4.51 12.51 4.12
N ASP A 15 -4.56 12.24 5.42
CA ASP A 15 -3.44 11.63 6.12
C ASP A 15 -3.15 10.25 5.51
N ARG A 16 -1.87 9.89 5.41
CA ARG A 16 -1.44 8.60 4.87
C ARG A 16 -2.11 7.40 5.55
N HIS A 17 -2.35 7.45 6.87
CA HIS A 17 -3.02 6.35 7.57
C HIS A 17 -4.50 6.23 7.18
N LEU A 18 -5.12 7.30 6.68
CA LEU A 18 -6.49 7.29 6.16
C LEU A 18 -6.57 6.79 4.72
N VAL A 19 -5.46 6.82 3.98
CA VAL A 19 -5.38 6.26 2.62
C VAL A 19 -5.27 4.73 2.66
N PHE A 20 -4.76 4.16 3.76
CA PHE A 20 -4.60 2.72 3.95
C PHE A 20 -5.90 1.90 3.78
N PRO A 21 -6.98 2.20 4.52
CA PRO A 21 -8.25 1.49 4.37
C PRO A 21 -8.85 1.61 2.97
N ILE A 22 -8.56 2.72 2.27
CA ILE A 22 -9.02 2.91 0.89
C ILE A 22 -8.27 1.96 -0.05
N LEU A 23 -6.95 1.83 0.09
CA LEU A 23 -6.16 0.88 -0.70
C LEU A 23 -6.57 -0.57 -0.42
N GLU A 24 -6.87 -0.93 0.83
CA GLU A 24 -7.43 -2.25 1.17
C GLU A 24 -8.76 -2.51 0.47
N PHE A 25 -9.67 -1.54 0.51
CA PHE A 25 -10.94 -1.63 -0.21
C PHE A 25 -10.75 -1.81 -1.73
N LEU A 26 -9.82 -1.07 -2.34
CA LEU A 26 -9.52 -1.21 -3.78
C LEU A 26 -8.96 -2.59 -4.12
N GLN A 27 -8.15 -3.17 -3.23
CA GLN A 27 -7.60 -4.51 -3.36
C GLN A 27 -8.70 -5.58 -3.28
N GLU A 28 -9.58 -5.51 -2.27
CA GLU A 28 -10.71 -6.44 -2.11
C GLU A 28 -11.66 -6.40 -3.31
N ARG A 29 -11.83 -5.24 -3.93
CA ARG A 29 -12.66 -5.05 -5.12
C ARG A 29 -11.96 -5.47 -6.43
N GLN A 30 -10.69 -5.85 -6.38
CA GLN A 30 -9.88 -6.25 -7.53
C GLN A 30 -9.91 -5.22 -8.67
N LEU A 31 -9.95 -3.92 -8.31
CA LEU A 31 -9.99 -2.83 -9.28
C LEU A 31 -8.63 -2.55 -9.93
N TYR A 32 -7.56 -2.96 -9.25
CA TYR A 32 -6.16 -2.86 -9.64
C TYR A 32 -5.48 -4.22 -9.41
N ALA A 33 -4.30 -4.42 -10.00
CA ALA A 33 -3.51 -5.61 -9.71
C ALA A 33 -3.03 -5.57 -8.25
N ASP A 34 -3.09 -6.70 -7.57
CA ASP A 34 -2.70 -6.79 -6.15
C ASP A 34 -1.26 -6.30 -5.94
N GLU A 35 -0.33 -6.61 -6.84
CA GLU A 35 1.05 -6.15 -6.79
C GLU A 35 1.17 -4.61 -6.80
N ASP A 36 0.34 -3.92 -7.58
CA ASP A 36 0.37 -2.46 -7.65
C ASP A 36 -0.12 -1.83 -6.36
N ILE A 37 -1.16 -2.42 -5.75
CA ILE A 37 -1.67 -1.98 -4.45
C ILE A 37 -0.65 -2.24 -3.34
N LEU A 38 0.00 -3.41 -3.32
CA LEU A 38 1.03 -3.74 -2.34
C LEU A 38 2.24 -2.80 -2.44
N LYS A 39 2.69 -2.46 -3.65
CA LYS A 39 3.74 -1.45 -3.88
C LYS A 39 3.31 -0.08 -3.35
N ALA A 40 2.09 0.36 -3.65
CA ALA A 40 1.57 1.63 -3.16
C ALA A 40 1.49 1.67 -1.62
N LYS A 41 1.08 0.57 -0.97
CA LYS A 41 1.06 0.45 0.49
C LYS A 41 2.47 0.59 1.10
N ILE A 42 3.48 -0.05 0.50
CA ILE A 42 4.89 0.08 0.93
C ILE A 42 5.36 1.53 0.82
N GLU A 43 5.09 2.18 -0.30
CA GLU A 43 5.47 3.58 -0.52
C GLU A 43 4.78 4.52 0.49
N LEU A 44 3.53 4.23 0.84
CA LEU A 44 2.76 5.00 1.81
C LEU A 44 3.31 4.87 3.26
N LEU A 45 3.85 3.69 3.59
CA LEU A 45 4.49 3.41 4.89
C LEU A 45 5.88 4.02 4.99
N ASN A 46 6.46 4.40 3.85
CA ASN A 46 7.74 5.07 3.84
C ASN A 46 7.68 6.33 4.70
N ASN A 47 8.66 6.53 5.57
CA ASN A 47 8.69 7.58 6.59
C ASN A 47 7.60 7.47 7.67
N THR A 48 7.10 6.27 7.96
CA THR A 48 6.30 5.97 9.16
C THR A 48 7.04 5.00 10.06
N ASN A 49 6.66 4.92 11.34
CA ASN A 49 7.24 3.93 12.25
C ASN A 49 6.55 2.55 12.14
N MET A 50 5.70 2.32 11.14
CA MET A 50 4.98 1.05 10.94
C MET A 50 5.85 0.01 10.22
N VAL A 51 7.07 -0.18 10.71
CA VAL A 51 8.12 -1.02 10.08
C VAL A 51 7.67 -2.47 9.96
N ASP A 52 7.12 -3.06 11.04
CA ASP A 52 6.66 -4.46 11.05
C ASP A 52 5.61 -4.71 9.96
N TYR A 53 4.69 -3.76 9.79
CA TYR A 53 3.65 -3.86 8.77
C TYR A 53 4.22 -3.69 7.35
N ALA A 54 5.19 -2.80 7.16
CA ALA A 54 5.90 -2.67 5.88
C ALA A 54 6.68 -3.95 5.52
N MET A 55 7.27 -4.63 6.51
CA MET A 55 7.92 -5.92 6.34
C MET A 55 6.93 -6.99 5.88
N ASP A 56 5.79 -7.12 6.53
CA ASP A 56 4.77 -8.12 6.17
C ASP A 56 4.25 -7.93 4.73
N ILE A 57 4.04 -6.68 4.32
CA ILE A 57 3.63 -6.35 2.95
C ILE A 57 4.75 -6.66 1.96
N HIS A 58 6.01 -6.35 2.29
CA HIS A 58 7.17 -6.66 1.45
C HIS A 58 7.32 -8.17 1.23
N LYS A 59 7.18 -8.96 2.30
CA LYS A 59 7.20 -10.43 2.21
C LYS A 59 6.09 -10.96 1.32
N SER A 60 4.89 -10.40 1.46
CA SER A 60 3.73 -10.77 0.64
C SER A 60 3.93 -10.41 -0.84
N LEU A 61 4.54 -9.26 -1.14
CA LEU A 61 4.77 -8.80 -2.50
C LEU A 61 5.84 -9.63 -3.23
N TYR A 62 6.98 -9.89 -2.57
CA TYR A 62 8.12 -10.56 -3.18
C TYR A 62 8.18 -12.06 -2.90
N HIS A 63 7.21 -12.60 -2.16
CA HIS A 63 7.14 -14.01 -1.77
C HIS A 63 8.45 -14.48 -1.11
N THR A 64 9.04 -13.62 -0.29
CA THR A 64 10.35 -13.82 0.35
C THR A 64 10.24 -13.60 1.85
N GLU A 65 11.08 -14.29 2.62
CA GLU A 65 11.27 -14.00 4.04
C GLU A 65 12.37 -12.97 4.29
N GLU A 66 13.14 -12.63 3.24
CA GLU A 66 14.23 -11.65 3.33
C GLU A 66 13.68 -10.23 3.29
N VAL A 67 13.82 -9.55 4.42
CA VAL A 67 13.50 -8.12 4.54
C VAL A 67 14.79 -7.31 4.35
N PRO A 68 14.79 -6.26 3.52
CA PRO A 68 15.93 -5.37 3.38
C PRO A 68 16.28 -4.70 4.73
N GLN A 69 17.46 -4.98 5.27
CA GLN A 69 17.93 -4.34 6.50
C GLN A 69 18.21 -2.84 6.23
N GLY A 70 17.45 -1.95 6.88
CA GLY A 70 17.66 -0.49 6.85
C GLY A 70 16.88 0.30 5.80
N VAL A 71 15.85 -0.29 5.17
CA VAL A 71 15.00 0.37 4.15
C VAL A 71 13.66 0.88 4.73
N PHE A 72 13.31 0.48 5.95
CA PHE A 72 12.05 0.81 6.62
C PHE A 72 12.30 1.44 7.99
#